data_AF-A0AAQ1HN91-F1
#
_entry.id   AF-A0AAQ1HN91-F1
#
_cell.length_a   1.000
_cell.length_b   1.000
_cell.length_c   1.000
_cell.angle_alpha   90.00
_cell.angle_beta   90.00
_cell.angle_gamma   90.00
#
_symmetry.space_group_name_H-M   'P 1'
#
loop_
_entity.id
_entity.type
_entity.pdbx_description
1 polymer ?
#
loop_
_entity_poly.entity_id
_entity_poly.type
_entity_poly.pdbx_seq_one_letter_code
_entity_poly.pdbx_strand_id
1 'polypeptide(L)'
;MAQVQFYKVSSLPGTLQPNAFYYVLNGGYAESYITDQSGTAKALGNSAMINALVGDAVDEAVATINALEIVPDIAARDALAASLQRNVLVLVIDATGDPSVAAGSALYAYDHAEDTFSKVAEYESMDVVVQWTSITGRPTSSPAQIDTAVSQSHTHANKATLDLLGAGADGLTYDGEPVSSSWSTLNW
;
A
#
# COMPACT_ATOMS: atom_id res chain seq x y z
N MET A 1 43.15 -41.16 40.48
CA MET A 1 42.39 -39.97 40.04
C MET A 1 43.04 -39.46 38.77
N ALA A 2 42.27 -39.17 37.73
CA ALA A 2 42.81 -38.50 36.54
C ALA A 2 43.20 -37.07 36.92
N GLN A 3 44.41 -36.64 36.56
CA GLN A 3 44.87 -35.28 36.81
C GLN A 3 44.29 -34.37 35.72
N VAL A 4 43.69 -33.25 36.12
CA VAL A 4 43.23 -32.21 35.20
C VAL A 4 44.40 -31.27 34.91
N GLN A 5 44.69 -31.02 33.63
CA GLN A 5 45.79 -30.16 33.20
C GLN A 5 45.31 -28.74 32.92
N PHE A 6 46.15 -27.75 33.22
CA PHE A 6 45.88 -26.34 32.96
C PHE A 6 46.99 -25.74 32.09
N TYR A 7 46.61 -25.04 31.03
CA TYR A 7 47.52 -24.44 30.06
C TYR A 7 47.27 -22.93 29.95
N LYS A 8 48.35 -22.15 29.94
CA LYS A 8 48.32 -20.72 29.57
C LYS A 8 48.99 -20.56 28.22
N VAL A 9 48.25 -20.09 27.23
CA VAL A 9 48.72 -19.98 25.83
C VAL A 9 48.30 -18.65 25.20
N SER A 10 48.99 -18.22 24.14
CA SER A 10 48.60 -17.04 23.35
C SER A 10 47.63 -17.37 22.22
N SER A 11 47.51 -18.66 21.86
CA SER A 11 46.54 -19.19 20.91
C SER A 11 46.31 -20.68 21.20
N LEU A 12 45.16 -21.23 20.79
CA LEU A 12 44.89 -22.66 20.93
C LEU A 12 45.89 -23.47 20.05
N PRO A 13 46.59 -24.46 20.62
CA PRO A 13 47.43 -25.37 19.84
C PRO A 13 46.63 -26.18 18.81
N GLY A 14 47.27 -26.57 17.70
CA GLY A 14 46.64 -27.40 16.67
C GLY A 14 46.28 -28.83 17.13
N THR A 15 46.80 -29.27 18.28
CA THR A 15 46.41 -30.52 18.94
C THR A 15 46.26 -30.25 20.43
N LEU A 16 45.07 -30.48 20.97
CA LEU A 16 44.77 -30.23 22.37
C LEU A 16 44.82 -31.52 23.18
N GLN A 17 45.22 -31.41 24.44
CA GLN A 17 45.19 -32.53 25.37
C GLN A 17 43.75 -32.82 25.78
N PRO A 18 43.32 -34.09 25.83
CA PRO A 18 42.02 -34.46 26.37
C PRO A 18 41.86 -34.05 27.84
N ASN A 19 40.64 -33.68 28.24
CA ASN A 19 40.28 -33.37 29.63
C ASN A 19 41.14 -32.29 30.30
N ALA A 20 41.45 -31.21 29.57
CA ALA A 20 42.31 -30.11 30.01
C ALA A 20 41.63 -28.74 29.91
N PHE A 21 42.13 -27.78 30.68
CA PHE A 21 41.74 -26.37 30.65
C PHE A 21 42.80 -25.53 29.94
N TYR A 22 42.36 -24.63 29.06
CA TYR A 22 43.20 -23.69 28.35
C TYR A 22 42.74 -22.26 28.63
N TYR A 23 43.67 -21.42 29.08
CA TYR A 23 43.52 -19.97 29.17
C TYR A 23 44.30 -19.33 28.03
N VAL A 24 43.56 -18.68 27.12
CA VAL A 24 44.07 -18.19 25.84
C VAL A 24 44.00 -16.67 25.82
N LEU A 25 45.10 -15.99 25.53
CA LEU A 25 45.07 -14.54 25.33
C LEU A 25 44.35 -14.21 24.02
N ASN A 26 43.35 -13.32 24.06
CA ASN A 26 42.64 -12.80 22.90
C ASN A 26 42.59 -11.27 22.95
N GLY A 27 43.62 -10.63 22.39
CA GLY A 27 43.74 -9.17 22.41
C GLY A 27 43.80 -8.61 23.85
N GLY A 28 42.80 -7.80 24.21
CA GLY A 28 42.66 -7.21 25.55
C GLY A 28 41.99 -8.11 26.61
N TYR A 29 41.52 -9.30 26.22
CA TYR A 29 40.82 -10.24 27.09
C TYR A 29 41.50 -11.61 27.12
N ALA A 30 41.12 -12.46 28.07
CA ALA A 30 41.51 -13.87 28.11
C ALA A 30 40.27 -14.75 27.97
N GLU A 31 40.39 -15.83 27.21
CA GLU A 31 39.33 -16.80 26.96
C GLU A 31 39.65 -18.13 27.62
N SER A 32 38.62 -18.84 28.05
CA SER A 32 38.77 -20.16 28.65
C SER A 32 38.15 -21.23 27.77
N TYR A 33 38.84 -22.36 27.64
CA TYR A 33 38.38 -23.54 26.93
C TYR A 33 38.58 -24.77 27.79
N ILE A 34 37.64 -25.71 27.72
CA ILE A 34 37.78 -27.05 28.28
C ILE A 34 37.76 -28.05 27.13
N THR A 35 38.60 -29.09 27.18
CA THR A 35 38.59 -30.16 26.18
C THR A 35 37.90 -31.40 26.70
N ASP A 36 37.15 -32.07 25.83
CA ASP A 36 36.56 -33.38 26.14
C ASP A 36 37.60 -34.51 26.07
N GLN A 37 37.14 -35.76 26.22
CA GLN A 37 37.99 -36.95 26.16
C GLN A 37 38.64 -37.16 24.78
N SER A 38 38.13 -36.51 23.73
CA SER A 38 38.66 -36.55 22.37
C SER A 38 39.58 -35.37 22.06
N GLY A 39 39.81 -34.46 23.02
CA GLY A 39 40.59 -33.24 22.81
C GLY A 39 39.82 -32.14 22.06
N THR A 40 38.49 -32.23 21.95
CA THR A 40 37.69 -31.20 21.29
C THR A 40 37.47 -30.03 22.24
N ALA A 41 37.86 -28.83 21.84
CA ALA A 41 37.64 -27.62 22.64
C ALA A 41 36.14 -27.28 22.74
N LYS A 42 35.70 -26.98 23.95
CA LYS A 42 34.43 -26.34 24.28
C LYS A 42 34.74 -24.99 24.90
N ALA A 43 34.11 -23.94 24.37
CA ALA A 43 34.25 -22.60 24.91
C ALA A 43 33.61 -22.51 26.31
N LEU A 44 34.27 -21.81 27.21
CA LEU A 44 33.73 -21.43 28.52
C LEU A 44 33.71 -19.90 28.58
N GLY A 45 32.61 -19.30 28.12
CA GLY A 45 32.40 -17.85 28.15
C GLY A 45 33.37 -17.06 27.27
N ASN A 46 33.76 -17.61 26.11
CA ASN A 46 34.58 -16.88 25.14
C ASN A 46 33.73 -15.92 24.29
N SER A 47 34.41 -15.02 23.57
CA SER A 47 33.73 -13.98 22.78
C SER A 47 32.81 -14.56 21.70
N ALA A 48 33.23 -15.66 21.06
CA ALA A 48 32.45 -16.32 20.02
C ALA A 48 31.14 -16.93 20.56
N MET A 49 31.21 -17.60 21.72
CA MET A 49 30.03 -18.15 22.41
C MET A 49 29.09 -17.03 22.85
N ILE A 50 29.64 -15.96 23.45
CA ILE A 50 28.84 -14.82 23.89
C ILE A 50 28.15 -14.18 22.68
N ASN A 51 28.87 -13.95 21.57
CA ASN A 51 28.28 -13.38 20.37
C ASN A 51 27.23 -14.28 19.73
N ALA A 52 27.40 -15.61 19.75
CA ALA A 52 26.39 -16.54 19.28
C ALA A 52 25.12 -16.47 20.15
N LEU A 53 25.27 -16.54 21.47
CA LEU A 53 24.13 -16.45 22.40
C LEU A 53 23.40 -15.10 22.31
N VAL A 54 24.16 -14.01 22.19
CA VAL A 54 23.61 -12.67 21.99
C VAL A 54 22.92 -12.57 20.63
N GLY A 55 23.52 -13.12 19.58
CA GLY A 55 22.93 -13.19 18.24
C GLY A 55 21.58 -13.91 18.27
N ASP A 56 21.53 -15.11 18.84
CA ASP A 56 20.30 -15.90 18.98
C ASP A 56 19.22 -15.14 19.77
N ALA A 57 19.59 -14.52 20.89
CA ALA A 57 18.67 -13.74 21.71
C ALA A 57 18.17 -12.47 21.01
N VAL A 58 19.02 -11.81 20.21
CA VAL A 58 18.63 -10.64 19.42
C VAL A 58 17.75 -11.03 18.24
N ASP A 59 18.05 -12.12 17.55
CA ASP A 59 17.23 -12.62 16.43
C ASP A 59 15.83 -13.01 16.93
N GLU A 60 15.72 -13.68 18.08
CA GLU A 60 14.44 -13.95 18.74
C GLU A 60 13.71 -12.65 19.14
N ALA A 61 14.44 -11.68 19.72
CA ALA A 61 13.87 -10.40 20.11
C ALA A 61 13.39 -9.59 18.89
N VAL A 62 14.11 -9.61 17.77
CA VAL A 62 13.78 -8.87 16.54
C VAL A 62 12.65 -9.57 15.78
N ALA A 63 12.60 -10.90 15.79
CA ALA A 63 11.46 -11.66 15.24
C ALA A 63 10.13 -11.32 15.93
N THR A 64 10.17 -10.82 17.17
CA THR A 64 9.00 -10.33 17.92
C THR A 64 8.78 -8.81 17.84
N ILE A 65 9.61 -8.07 17.10
CA ILE A 65 9.36 -6.66 16.78
C ILE A 65 8.40 -6.61 15.59
N ASN A 66 7.11 -6.44 15.87
CA ASN A 66 6.10 -6.45 14.82
C ASN A 66 6.03 -5.11 14.09
N ALA A 67 6.13 -5.19 12.76
CA ALA A 67 6.06 -4.07 11.84
C ALA A 67 4.62 -3.69 11.43
N LEU A 68 3.65 -4.61 11.60
CA LEU A 68 2.20 -4.47 11.37
C LEU A 68 1.65 -5.91 11.35
N GLU A 69 0.61 -6.21 12.10
CA GLU A 69 -0.14 -7.48 11.97
C GLU A 69 -1.23 -7.33 10.92
N ILE A 70 -1.50 -8.38 10.14
CA ILE A 70 -2.57 -8.39 9.13
C ILE A 70 -3.47 -9.58 9.39
N VAL A 71 -4.76 -9.34 9.57
CA VAL A 71 -5.75 -10.34 9.98
C VAL A 71 -6.98 -10.29 9.09
N PRO A 72 -7.68 -11.43 8.88
CA PRO A 72 -8.79 -11.50 7.93
C PRO A 72 -10.00 -10.69 8.38
N ASP A 73 -10.34 -10.69 9.66
CA ASP A 73 -11.57 -10.07 10.17
C ASP A 73 -11.44 -9.57 11.62
N ILE A 74 -12.50 -8.93 12.10
CA ILE A 74 -12.65 -8.38 13.46
C ILE A 74 -12.48 -9.46 14.53
N ALA A 75 -13.04 -10.65 14.32
CA ALA A 75 -12.93 -11.75 15.29
C ALA A 75 -11.47 -12.24 15.42
N ALA A 76 -10.73 -12.30 14.30
CA ALA A 76 -9.32 -12.65 14.29
C ALA A 76 -8.46 -11.61 15.00
N ARG A 77 -8.74 -10.31 14.82
CA ARG A 77 -8.08 -9.24 15.60
C ARG A 77 -8.34 -9.40 17.09
N ASP A 78 -9.59 -9.63 17.48
CA ASP A 78 -9.96 -9.72 18.90
C ASP A 78 -9.31 -10.95 19.55
N ALA A 79 -9.14 -12.05 18.79
CA ALA A 79 -8.38 -13.22 19.24
C ALA A 79 -6.87 -12.96 19.40
N LEU A 80 -6.28 -12.01 18.66
CA LEU A 80 -4.86 -11.64 18.79
C LEU A 80 -4.55 -10.99 20.13
N ALA A 81 -5.47 -10.25 20.74
CA ALA A 81 -5.21 -9.52 21.99
C ALA A 81 -4.56 -10.39 23.08
N ALA A 82 -4.99 -11.66 23.17
CA ALA A 82 -4.48 -12.61 24.16
C ALA A 82 -2.99 -12.98 23.98
N SER A 83 -2.41 -12.79 22.79
CA SER A 83 -1.00 -13.10 22.51
C SER A 83 -0.11 -11.86 22.40
N LEU A 84 -0.68 -10.66 22.32
CA LEU A 84 0.07 -9.42 22.18
C LEU A 84 0.71 -9.01 23.51
N GLN A 85 2.03 -8.80 23.50
CA GLN A 85 2.83 -8.43 24.68
C GLN A 85 3.35 -6.97 24.61
N ARG A 86 2.83 -6.19 23.66
CA ARG A 86 3.25 -4.81 23.37
C ARG A 86 2.23 -4.11 22.47
N ASN A 87 2.36 -2.80 22.33
CA ASN A 87 1.54 -2.01 21.40
C ASN A 87 1.85 -2.42 19.96
N VAL A 88 0.82 -2.64 19.16
CA VAL A 88 0.93 -3.18 17.79
C VAL A 88 -0.10 -2.53 16.88
N LEU A 89 0.28 -2.24 15.64
CA LEU A 89 -0.68 -1.91 14.59
C LEU A 89 -1.25 -3.20 13.99
N VAL A 90 -2.56 -3.25 13.80
CA VAL A 90 -3.27 -4.38 13.20
C VAL A 90 -4.13 -3.89 12.04
N LEU A 91 -3.85 -4.36 10.84
CA LEU A 91 -4.69 -4.18 9.66
C LEU A 91 -5.70 -5.32 9.57
N VAL A 92 -6.98 -5.00 9.67
CA VAL A 92 -8.09 -5.94 9.47
C VAL A 92 -8.58 -5.83 8.03
N ILE A 93 -8.56 -6.93 7.29
CA ILE A 93 -8.96 -6.96 5.86
C ILE A 93 -10.48 -6.77 5.71
N ASP A 94 -11.29 -7.50 6.47
CA ASP A 94 -12.74 -7.32 6.56
C ASP A 94 -13.12 -6.78 7.94
N ALA A 95 -13.25 -5.47 8.02
CA ALA A 95 -13.57 -4.77 9.24
C ALA A 95 -15.08 -4.61 9.49
N THR A 96 -15.96 -5.25 8.69
CA THR A 96 -17.42 -5.10 8.80
C THR A 96 -18.03 -5.54 10.13
N GLY A 97 -17.30 -6.31 10.95
CA GLY A 97 -17.69 -6.61 12.32
C GLY A 97 -17.58 -5.41 13.29
N ASP A 98 -16.90 -4.33 12.90
CA ASP A 98 -16.92 -3.04 13.60
C ASP A 98 -18.12 -2.23 13.10
N PRO A 99 -19.10 -1.88 13.96
CA PRO A 99 -20.31 -1.17 13.55
C PRO A 99 -20.07 0.19 12.89
N SER A 100 -18.87 0.75 13.05
CA SER A 100 -18.48 2.02 12.44
C SER A 100 -17.86 1.87 11.05
N VAL A 101 -17.66 0.64 10.54
CA VAL A 101 -17.11 0.35 9.21
C VAL A 101 -18.18 -0.37 8.39
N ALA A 102 -18.72 0.27 7.36
CA ALA A 102 -19.82 -0.32 6.58
C ALA A 102 -19.32 -1.39 5.60
N ALA A 103 -18.11 -1.21 5.05
CA ALA A 103 -17.46 -2.17 4.16
C ALA A 103 -15.94 -1.97 4.12
N GLY A 104 -15.20 -3.04 3.83
CA GLY A 104 -13.76 -2.96 3.56
C GLY A 104 -12.88 -3.15 4.80
N SER A 105 -11.73 -2.50 4.82
CA SER A 105 -10.64 -2.77 5.78
C SER A 105 -10.52 -1.65 6.82
N ALA A 106 -9.90 -1.92 7.96
CA ALA A 106 -9.54 -0.86 8.91
C ALA A 106 -8.23 -1.16 9.63
N LEU A 107 -7.50 -0.09 9.95
CA LEU A 107 -6.26 -0.11 10.70
C LEU A 107 -6.53 0.26 12.15
N TYR A 108 -6.07 -0.57 13.07
CA TYR A 108 -6.21 -0.38 14.51
C TYR A 108 -4.84 -0.30 15.18
N ALA A 109 -4.75 0.50 16.24
CA ALA A 109 -3.64 0.50 17.18
C ALA A 109 -4.08 -0.22 18.45
N TYR A 110 -3.36 -1.27 18.82
CA TYR A 110 -3.51 -1.96 20.09
C TYR A 110 -2.69 -1.26 21.17
N ASP A 111 -3.33 -0.87 22.27
CA ASP A 111 -2.68 -0.45 23.50
C ASP A 111 -2.63 -1.65 24.45
N HIS A 112 -1.42 -2.15 24.72
CA HIS A 112 -1.21 -3.29 25.60
C HIS A 112 -1.44 -2.97 27.08
N ALA A 113 -1.21 -1.73 27.50
CA ALA A 113 -1.40 -1.34 28.89
C ALA A 113 -2.90 -1.30 29.25
N GLU A 114 -3.73 -0.89 28.30
CA GLU A 114 -5.17 -0.78 28.48
C GLU A 114 -5.95 -2.00 27.93
N ASP A 115 -5.28 -2.89 27.20
CA ASP A 115 -5.87 -4.02 26.47
C ASP A 115 -7.02 -3.59 25.54
N THR A 116 -6.79 -2.51 24.78
CA THR A 116 -7.81 -1.93 23.89
C THR A 116 -7.29 -1.70 22.48
N PHE A 117 -8.21 -1.79 21.51
CA PHE A 117 -7.97 -1.38 20.13
C PHE A 117 -8.58 -0.01 19.86
N SER A 118 -7.76 0.90 19.34
CA SER A 118 -8.19 2.20 18.82
C SER A 118 -8.16 2.20 17.30
N LYS A 119 -9.28 2.52 16.65
CA LYS A 119 -9.32 2.64 15.18
C LYS A 119 -8.52 3.87 14.75
N VAL A 120 -7.53 3.67 13.88
CA VAL A 120 -6.64 4.72 13.36
C VAL A 120 -7.13 5.22 12.01
N ALA A 121 -7.51 4.30 11.13
CA ALA A 121 -8.00 4.59 9.79
C ALA A 121 -8.98 3.50 9.35
N GLU A 122 -9.87 3.86 8.43
CA GLU A 122 -10.73 2.94 7.72
C GLU A 122 -10.56 3.12 6.22
N TYR A 123 -10.69 2.02 5.48
CA TYR A 123 -10.61 1.94 4.04
C TYR A 123 -11.89 1.30 3.54
N GLU A 124 -12.88 2.14 3.29
CA GLU A 124 -13.97 1.76 2.39
C GLU A 124 -13.44 1.86 0.96
N SER A 125 -13.82 0.90 0.11
CA SER A 125 -13.41 0.83 -1.31
C SER A 125 -13.26 2.22 -1.95
N MET A 126 -12.17 2.47 -2.69
CA MET A 126 -11.96 3.71 -3.46
C MET A 126 -12.90 3.84 -4.67
N ASP A 127 -14.09 3.24 -4.63
CA ASP A 127 -15.05 3.34 -5.72
C ASP A 127 -15.69 4.73 -5.69
N VAL A 128 -15.06 5.66 -6.39
CA VAL A 128 -15.49 7.06 -6.42
C VAL A 128 -16.72 7.19 -7.31
N VAL A 129 -17.90 7.08 -6.71
CA VAL A 129 -19.15 7.47 -7.36
C VAL A 129 -19.29 8.99 -7.27
N VAL A 130 -18.80 9.70 -8.29
CA VAL A 130 -19.00 11.16 -8.41
C VAL A 130 -20.40 11.43 -8.96
N GLN A 131 -21.28 12.01 -8.14
CA GLN A 131 -22.54 12.54 -8.65
C GLN A 131 -22.24 13.69 -9.63
N TRP A 132 -22.86 13.68 -10.81
CA TRP A 132 -22.70 14.75 -11.81
C TRP A 132 -22.92 16.13 -11.19
N THR A 133 -23.89 16.25 -10.28
CA THR A 133 -24.21 17.47 -9.53
C THR A 133 -23.05 18.05 -8.73
N SER A 134 -22.11 17.24 -8.30
CA SER A 134 -20.97 17.60 -7.45
C SER A 134 -19.76 18.13 -8.24
N ILE A 135 -19.82 18.15 -9.57
CA ILE A 135 -18.72 18.61 -10.43
C ILE A 135 -18.81 20.13 -10.62
N THR A 136 -17.83 20.87 -10.12
CA THR A 136 -17.69 22.32 -10.37
C THR A 136 -17.45 22.59 -11.85
N GLY A 137 -18.19 23.54 -12.42
CA GLY A 137 -18.07 23.89 -13.84
C GLY A 137 -18.80 22.93 -14.79
N ARG A 138 -19.62 22.00 -14.27
CA ARG A 138 -20.43 21.11 -15.10
C ARG A 138 -21.44 21.86 -15.96
N PRO A 139 -21.76 21.35 -17.16
CA PRO A 139 -22.96 21.72 -17.88
C PRO A 139 -24.23 21.59 -17.00
N THR A 140 -25.09 22.60 -17.04
CA THR A 140 -26.41 22.57 -16.41
C THR A 140 -27.48 21.94 -17.30
N SER A 141 -27.16 21.70 -18.58
CA SER A 141 -28.05 21.06 -19.54
C SER A 141 -28.45 19.66 -19.10
N SER A 142 -29.73 19.33 -19.22
CA SER A 142 -30.21 17.96 -19.08
C SER A 142 -29.79 17.11 -20.29
N PRO A 143 -29.74 15.77 -20.16
CA PRO A 143 -29.52 14.89 -21.31
C PRO A 143 -30.45 15.20 -22.49
N ALA A 144 -31.74 15.42 -22.23
CA ALA A 144 -32.72 15.77 -23.27
C ALA A 144 -32.42 17.11 -23.98
N GLN A 145 -31.89 18.11 -23.26
CA GLN A 145 -31.47 19.38 -23.88
C GLN A 145 -30.24 19.18 -24.79
N ILE A 146 -29.31 18.31 -24.38
CA ILE A 146 -28.16 17.94 -25.21
C ILE A 146 -28.64 17.19 -26.46
N ASP A 147 -29.50 16.19 -26.31
CA ASP A 147 -30.04 15.41 -27.42
C ASP A 147 -30.83 16.30 -28.41
N THR A 148 -31.59 17.26 -27.87
CA THR A 148 -32.32 18.25 -28.69
C THR A 148 -31.35 19.13 -29.46
N ALA A 149 -30.32 19.68 -28.80
CA ALA A 149 -29.30 20.49 -29.47
C ALA A 149 -28.57 19.71 -30.58
N VAL A 150 -28.26 18.43 -30.34
CA VAL A 150 -27.66 17.53 -31.33
C VAL A 150 -28.59 17.32 -32.52
N SER A 151 -29.86 16.99 -32.28
CA SER A 151 -30.85 16.79 -33.36
C SER A 151 -31.12 18.06 -34.18
N GLN A 152 -31.02 19.23 -33.56
CA GLN A 152 -31.27 20.51 -34.21
C GLN A 152 -30.05 21.10 -34.93
N SER A 153 -28.85 20.55 -34.71
CA SER A 153 -27.59 21.06 -35.25
C SER A 153 -27.57 21.20 -36.78
N HIS A 154 -28.45 20.50 -37.50
CA HIS A 154 -28.61 20.59 -38.96
C HIS A 154 -30.08 20.59 -39.42
N THR A 155 -30.98 21.21 -38.67
CA THR A 155 -32.39 21.38 -39.10
C THR A 155 -32.74 22.83 -39.34
N HIS A 156 -33.40 23.13 -40.46
CA HIS A 156 -33.98 24.43 -40.75
C HIS A 156 -35.48 24.28 -40.97
N ALA A 157 -36.31 25.04 -40.24
CA ALA A 157 -37.76 24.99 -40.41
C ALA A 157 -38.19 25.36 -41.84
N ASN A 158 -37.42 26.21 -42.51
CA ASN A 158 -37.61 26.65 -43.89
C ASN A 158 -36.68 25.94 -44.88
N LYS A 159 -36.16 24.74 -44.56
CA LYS A 159 -35.24 23.98 -45.42
C LYS A 159 -35.75 23.87 -46.85
N ALA A 160 -37.03 23.55 -47.04
CA ALA A 160 -37.64 23.46 -48.36
C ALA A 160 -37.57 24.76 -49.16
N THR A 161 -37.70 25.93 -48.52
CA THR A 161 -37.57 27.24 -49.18
C THR A 161 -36.11 27.59 -49.45
N LEU A 162 -35.21 27.29 -48.51
CA LEU A 162 -33.77 27.51 -48.69
C LEU A 162 -33.22 26.64 -49.82
N ASP A 163 -33.75 25.43 -49.99
CA ASP A 163 -33.38 24.51 -51.08
C ASP A 163 -33.78 25.03 -52.47
N LEU A 164 -34.70 25.99 -52.54
CA LEU A 164 -35.07 26.67 -53.79
C LEU A 164 -34.13 27.83 -54.11
N LEU A 165 -33.32 28.31 -53.17
CA LEU A 165 -32.36 29.38 -53.43
C LEU A 165 -31.14 28.82 -54.17
N GLY A 166 -30.83 29.43 -55.31
CA GLY A 166 -29.70 29.05 -56.15
C GLY A 166 -28.86 30.24 -56.58
N ALA A 167 -27.76 29.94 -57.27
CA ALA A 167 -26.92 30.92 -57.94
C ALA A 167 -26.96 30.66 -59.46
N GLY A 168 -27.44 31.63 -60.23
CA GLY A 168 -27.43 31.63 -61.68
C GLY A 168 -26.34 32.53 -62.25
N ALA A 169 -26.22 32.58 -63.59
CA ALA A 169 -25.21 33.40 -64.27
C ALA A 169 -25.33 34.91 -63.95
N ASP A 170 -26.55 35.38 -63.70
CA ASP A 170 -26.87 36.79 -63.47
C ASP A 170 -27.17 37.14 -61.99
N GLY A 171 -27.00 36.19 -61.05
CA GLY A 171 -27.20 36.43 -59.62
C GLY A 171 -28.10 35.41 -58.91
N LEU A 172 -28.80 35.86 -57.86
CA LEU A 172 -29.65 35.01 -57.01
C LEU A 172 -30.86 34.47 -57.80
N THR A 173 -31.10 33.16 -57.70
CA THR A 173 -32.30 32.51 -58.27
C THR A 173 -33.19 31.94 -57.17
N TYR A 174 -34.49 31.82 -57.47
CA TYR A 174 -35.47 31.11 -56.65
C TYR A 174 -36.19 30.09 -57.54
N ASP A 175 -36.10 28.81 -57.18
CA ASP A 175 -36.62 27.68 -57.95
C ASP A 175 -36.13 27.68 -59.42
N GLY A 176 -34.85 28.02 -59.61
CA GLY A 176 -34.21 28.10 -60.93
C GLY A 176 -34.45 29.40 -61.70
N GLU A 177 -35.39 30.24 -61.27
CA GLU A 177 -35.73 31.50 -61.95
C GLU A 177 -34.97 32.70 -61.36
N PRO A 178 -34.49 33.66 -62.18
CA PRO A 178 -33.86 34.88 -61.68
C PRO A 178 -34.80 35.70 -60.80
N VAL A 179 -34.34 36.08 -59.60
CA VAL A 179 -35.12 36.98 -58.74
C VAL A 179 -34.96 38.41 -59.24
N SER A 180 -36.02 38.98 -59.84
CA SER A 180 -36.02 40.37 -60.28
C SER A 180 -36.16 41.32 -59.10
N SER A 181 -35.41 42.43 -59.12
CA SER A 181 -35.59 43.49 -58.13
C SER A 181 -36.89 44.25 -58.40
N SER A 182 -37.58 44.70 -57.34
CA SER A 182 -38.81 45.51 -57.43
C SER A 182 -38.64 46.87 -58.13
N TRP A 183 -37.42 47.17 -58.61
CA TRP A 183 -37.05 48.38 -59.34
C TRP A 183 -36.88 48.15 -60.84
N SER A 184 -37.16 46.95 -61.36
CA SER A 184 -37.05 46.65 -62.81
C SER A 184 -38.26 47.10 -63.65
N THR A 185 -38.82 48.26 -63.34
CA THR A 185 -39.93 48.88 -64.10
C THR A 185 -39.77 50.39 -64.00
N LEU A 186 -39.73 51.21 -65.03
CA LEU A 186 -39.82 51.06 -66.48
C LEU A 186 -38.73 51.98 -67.05
N ASN A 187 -38.25 51.71 -68.27
CA ASN A 187 -37.49 52.68 -69.07
C ASN A 187 -38.15 54.07 -68.98
N TRP A 188 -37.49 54.99 -68.28
CA TRP A 188 -37.67 56.41 -68.53
C TRP A 188 -36.76 56.82 -69.68
#